data_AF-A0A388Q010-F1
#
_entry.id   AF-A0A388Q010-F1
#
_cell.length_a   1.000
_cell.length_b   1.000
_cell.length_c   1.000
_cell.angle_alpha   90.00
_cell.angle_beta   90.00
_cell.angle_gamma   90.00
#
_symmetry.space_group_name_H-M   'P 1'
#
loop_
_entity.id
_entity.type
_entity.pdbx_description
1 polymer ?
#
loop_
_entity_poly.entity_id
_entity_poly.type
_entity_poly.pdbx_seq_one_letter_code
_entity_poly.pdbx_strand_id
1 'polypeptide(L)' 'MNVFITGSTGFLGGEILMLLSKREEIKKIYCLLRAGNEEEANARLEKVFRLHNDFF' A
#
# COMPACT_ATOMS: atom_id res chain seq x y z
N MET A 1 11.77 -7.12 -8.61
CA MET A 1 12.27 -6.03 -7.76
C MET A 1 11.45 -5.96 -6.48
N ASN A 2 12.05 -5.59 -5.35
CA ASN A 2 11.32 -5.36 -4.10
C ASN A 2 11.33 -3.87 -3.80
N VAL A 3 10.22 -3.32 -3.34
CA VAL A 3 10.08 -1.89 -3.04
C VAL A 3 9.72 -1.72 -1.57
N PHE A 4 10.34 -0.74 -0.92
CA PHE A 4 9.96 -0.28 0.41
C PHE A 4 9.39 1.13 0.27
N ILE A 5 8.17 1.35 0.79
CA ILE A 5 7.48 2.64 0.70
C ILE A 5 6.95 3.05 2.07
N THR A 6 7.13 4.34 2.39
CA THR A 6 6.52 4.99 3.54
C THR A 6 5.40 5.91 3.09
N GLY A 7 4.41 6.17 3.94
CA GLY A 7 3.34 7.11 3.63
C GLY A 7 2.33 6.61 2.59
N SER A 8 2.25 5.28 2.39
CA SER A 8 1.34 4.65 1.42
C SER A 8 -0.16 4.81 1.73
N THR A 9 -0.52 5.33 2.91
CA THR A 9 -1.89 5.72 3.25
C THR A 9 -2.18 7.21 3.00
N GLY A 10 -1.20 7.99 2.56
CA GLY A 10 -1.40 9.38 2.16
C GLY A 10 -1.96 9.47 0.74
N PHE A 11 -2.39 10.67 0.32
CA PHE A 11 -2.96 10.88 -1.03
C PHE A 11 -2.01 10.40 -2.14
N LEU A 12 -0.84 11.05 -2.28
CA LEU A 12 0.13 10.66 -3.31
C LEU A 12 0.73 9.27 -3.07
N GLY A 13 0.98 8.90 -1.80
CA GLY A 13 1.58 7.61 -1.47
C GLY A 13 0.66 6.43 -1.81
N GLY A 14 -0.65 6.60 -1.68
CA GLY A 14 -1.65 5.61 -2.10
C GLY A 14 -1.67 5.41 -3.61
N GLU A 15 -1.67 6.50 -4.38
CA GLU A 15 -1.57 6.42 -5.85
C GLU A 15 -0.28 5.72 -6.30
N ILE A 16 0.86 6.06 -5.69
CA ILE A 16 2.13 5.40 -5.97
C ILE A 16 2.04 3.91 -5.64
N LEU A 17 1.47 3.52 -4.49
CA LEU A 17 1.27 2.13 -4.14
C LEU A 17 0.44 1.38 -5.19
N MET A 18 -0.66 1.99 -5.68
CA MET A 18 -1.50 1.39 -6.71
C MET A 18 -0.80 1.24 -8.06
N LEU A 19 0.01 2.22 -8.44
CA LEU A 19 0.79 2.14 -9.68
C LEU A 19 1.88 1.07 -9.58
N LEU A 20 2.50 0.92 -8.40
CA LEU A 20 3.51 -0.09 -8.14
C LEU A 20 2.90 -1.50 -8.03
N SER A 21 1.68 -1.65 -7.48
CA SER A 21 1.04 -2.97 -7.34
C SER A 21 0.68 -3.62 -8.68
N LYS A 22 0.50 -2.80 -9.74
CA LYS A 22 0.16 -3.25 -11.10
C LYS A 22 1.37 -3.58 -11.98
N ARG A 23 2.59 -3.42 -11.46
CA ARG A 23 3.84 -3.61 -12.21
C ARG A 23 4.33 -5.05 -12.09
N GLU A 24 4.40 -5.76 -13.20
CA GLU A 24 4.84 -7.17 -13.24
C GLU A 24 6.27 -7.36 -12.72
N GLU A 25 7.13 -6.35 -12.85
CA GLU A 25 8.51 -6.38 -12.39
C GLU A 25 8.64 -6.28 -10.85
N ILE A 26 7.57 -5.87 -10.15
CA ILE A 26 7.53 -5.70 -8.69
C ILE A 26 7.02 -6.99 -8.05
N LYS A 27 7.88 -7.63 -7.25
CA LYS A 27 7.60 -8.90 -6.59
C LYS A 27 6.95 -8.71 -5.22
N LYS A 28 7.41 -7.70 -4.47
CA LYS A 28 6.94 -7.38 -3.12
C LYS A 28 7.04 -5.89 -2.85
N ILE A 29 6.02 -5.37 -2.17
CA ILE A 29 5.98 -4.00 -1.65
C ILE A 29 5.87 -4.08 -0.13
N TYR A 30 6.85 -3.53 0.56
CA TYR A 30 6.89 -3.43 2.02
C TYR A 30 6.44 -2.02 2.42
N CYS A 31 5.32 -1.92 3.13
CA CYS A 31 4.76 -0.64 3.57
C CYS A 31 5.08 -0.38 5.04
N LEU A 32 5.75 0.73 5.34
CA LEU A 32 5.89 1.21 6.71
C LEU A 32 4.76 2.21 7.04
N LEU A 33 4.00 1.88 8.07
CA LEU A 33 2.80 2.60 8.49
C LEU A 33 2.85 2.92 9.97
N ARG A 34 2.18 4.01 10.35
CA ARG A 34 1.88 4.31 11.75
C ARG A 34 0.66 3.51 12.19
N ALA A 35 0.83 2.46 12.98
CA ALA A 35 -0.27 1.66 13.51
C ALA A 35 0.17 1.05 14.85
N GLY A 36 -0.79 0.73 15.72
CA GLY A 36 -0.52 0.06 16.99
C GLY A 36 -0.22 -1.44 16.83
N ASN A 37 -0.71 -2.05 15.76
CA ASN A 37 -0.48 -3.45 15.41
C ASN A 37 -0.64 -3.68 13.90
N GLU A 38 -0.41 -4.92 13.47
CA GLU A 38 -0.45 -5.31 12.06
C GLU A 38 -1.89 -5.30 11.51
N GLU A 39 -2.88 -5.69 12.31
CA GLU A 39 -4.29 -5.67 11.92
C GLU A 39 -4.77 -4.26 11.58
N GLU A 40 -4.41 -3.27 12.42
CA GLU A 40 -4.69 -1.87 12.17
C GLU A 40 -3.95 -1.37 10.93
N ALA A 41 -2.68 -1.76 10.74
CA ALA A 41 -1.91 -1.41 9.56
C ALA A 41 -2.59 -1.92 8.27
N ASN A 42 -3.02 -3.19 8.27
CA ASN A 42 -3.72 -3.83 7.16
C ASN A 42 -5.07 -3.16 6.88
N ALA A 43 -5.87 -2.89 7.91
CA ALA A 43 -7.15 -2.18 7.74
C ALA A 43 -6.97 -0.75 7.18
N ARG A 44 -5.87 -0.08 7.50
CA ARG A 44 -5.53 1.24 6.92
C ARG A 44 -5.11 1.13 5.45
N LEU A 45 -4.37 0.09 5.08
CA LEU A 45 -4.00 -0.21 3.69
C LEU A 45 -5.22 -0.60 2.85
N GLU A 46 -6.07 -1.49 3.36
CA GLU A 46 -7.26 -1.97 2.65
C GLU A 46 -8.18 -0.81 2.23
N LYS A 47 -8.29 0.22 3.08
CA LYS A 47 -9.02 1.46 2.73
C LYS A 47 -8.46 2.15 1.49
N VAL A 48 -7.15 2.15 1.29
CA VAL A 48 -6.52 2.71 0.07
C VAL A 48 -6.97 1.91 -1.14
N PHE A 49 -6.81 0.59 -1.15
CA PHE A 49 -7.20 -0.26 -2.28
C PHE A 49 -8.70 -0.17 -2.60
N ARG A 50 -9.56 -0.12 -1.57
CA ARG A 50 -11.01 0.07 -1.74
C ARG A 50 -11.36 1.38 -2.44
N LEU A 51 -10.65 2.48 -2.18
CA LEU A 51 -10.86 3.76 -2.89
C LEU A 51 -10.60 3.64 -4.39
N HIS A 52 -9.78 2.69 -4.80
CA HIS A 52 -9.44 2.41 -6.19
C HIS A 52 -10.29 1.28 -6.82
N ASN A 53 -11.29 0.77 -6.10
CA ASN A 53 -12.05 -0.44 -6.48
C ASN A 53 -11.14 -1.65 -6.77
N ASP A 54 -10.05 -1.76 -6.01
CA ASP A 54 -9.04 -2.81 -6.14
C ASP A 54 -9.01 -3.69 -4.87
N PHE A 55 -8.39 -4.88 -4.97
CA PHE A 55 -8.29 -5.84 -3.88
C PHE A 55 -6.92 -5.76 -3.20
N PHE A 56 -6.92 -5.85 -1.87
CA PHE A 56 -5.70 -5.87 -1.05
C PHE A 56 -5.05 -7.26 -1.05
#